data_AF-A0A5D4M2I6-F1
#
_entry.id   AF-A0A5D4M2I6-F1
#
_cell.length_a   1.000
_cell.length_b   1.000
_cell.length_c   1.000
_cell.angle_alpha   90.00
_cell.angle_beta   90.00
_cell.angle_gamma   90.00
#
_symmetry.space_group_name_H-M   'P 1'
#
loop_
_entity.id
_entity.type
_entity.pdbx_description
1 polymer ?
#
loop_
_entity_poly.entity_id
_entity_poly.type
_entity_poly.pdbx_seq_one_letter_code
_entity_poly.pdbx_strand_id
1 'polypeptide(L)'
;MNSEEFVKSIIEVVREESISDSIEDLVDPPGRKPSSEDIELSNWFNQLSDKDKEIIAKVVRRAVDTTIFGFFTVLDGVRAIESDSNKGKLELYYKKNENENLLNNNQDEYLHDIFNNQIKE
;
A
#
# COMPACT_ATOMS: atom_id res chain seq x y z
N MET A 1 -19.33 -0.89 4.95
CA MET A 1 -17.98 -1.24 4.49
C MET A 1 -17.77 -2.71 4.81
N ASN A 2 -17.80 -3.53 3.77
CA ASN A 2 -17.31 -4.90 3.79
C ASN A 2 -15.83 -4.94 3.37
N SER A 3 -15.25 -6.15 3.30
CA SER A 3 -13.84 -6.37 2.95
C SER A 3 -13.47 -5.87 1.55
N GLU A 4 -14.31 -6.10 0.53
CA GLU A 4 -14.06 -5.63 -0.83
C GLU A 4 -14.09 -4.11 -0.95
N GLU A 5 -15.11 -3.46 -0.36
CA GLU A 5 -15.23 -2.00 -0.29
C GLU A 5 -14.03 -1.39 0.44
N PHE A 6 -13.58 -2.04 1.51
CA PHE A 6 -12.40 -1.62 2.27
C PHE A 6 -11.14 -1.69 1.42
N VAL A 7 -10.85 -2.84 0.80
CA VAL A 7 -9.65 -3.01 -0.04
C VAL A 7 -9.65 -2.05 -1.22
N LYS A 8 -10.80 -1.86 -1.87
CA LYS A 8 -10.96 -0.87 -2.93
C LYS A 8 -10.62 0.53 -2.43
N SER A 9 -11.13 0.91 -1.25
CA SER A 9 -10.82 2.20 -0.64
C SER A 9 -9.32 2.35 -0.38
N ILE A 10 -8.63 1.30 0.09
CA ILE A 10 -7.18 1.31 0.31
C ILE A 10 -6.40 1.44 -1.01
N ILE A 11 -6.85 0.79 -2.08
CA ILE A 11 -6.24 0.96 -3.41
C ILE A 11 -6.33 2.43 -3.83
N GLU A 12 -7.51 3.04 -3.72
CA GLU A 12 -7.71 4.43 -4.13
C GLU A 12 -6.90 5.41 -3.26
N VAL A 13 -7.02 5.33 -1.93
CA VAL A 13 -6.48 6.39 -1.05
C VAL A 13 -5.07 6.14 -0.53
N VAL A 14 -4.56 4.91 -0.64
CA VAL A 14 -3.21 4.57 -0.18
C VAL A 14 -2.34 4.17 -1.36
N ARG A 15 -2.77 3.20 -2.18
CA ARG A 15 -1.92 2.67 -3.25
C ARG A 15 -1.67 3.72 -4.32
N GLU A 16 -2.72 4.28 -4.93
CA GLU A 16 -2.54 5.24 -6.04
C GLU A 16 -1.88 6.54 -5.56
N GLU A 17 -2.32 7.08 -4.43
CA GLU A 17 -1.71 8.29 -3.83
C GLU A 17 -0.23 8.06 -3.51
N SER A 18 0.14 6.96 -2.84
CA SER A 18 1.55 6.70 -2.52
C SER A 18 2.43 6.57 -3.77
N ILE A 19 1.89 6.02 -4.86
CA ILE A 19 2.60 5.92 -6.14
C ILE A 19 2.75 7.31 -6.77
N SER A 20 1.68 8.10 -6.81
CA SER A 20 1.69 9.45 -7.38
C SER A 20 2.67 10.33 -6.61
N ASP A 21 2.50 10.42 -5.30
CA ASP A 21 3.32 11.23 -4.39
C ASP A 21 4.80 10.86 -4.50
N SER A 22 5.13 9.57 -4.48
CA SER A 22 6.54 9.13 -4.60
C SER A 22 7.19 9.56 -5.93
N ILE A 23 6.42 9.64 -7.01
CA ILE A 23 6.93 10.08 -8.31
C ILE A 23 6.97 11.60 -8.39
N GLU A 24 5.96 12.29 -7.85
CA GLU A 24 5.93 13.75 -7.77
C GLU A 24 7.09 14.29 -6.92
N ASP A 25 7.38 13.67 -5.78
CA ASP A 25 8.50 14.02 -4.92
C ASP A 25 9.86 13.85 -5.63
N LEU A 26 9.99 12.86 -6.51
CA LEU A 26 11.16 12.70 -7.37
C LEU A 26 11.23 13.74 -8.49
N VAL A 27 10.11 14.36 -8.88
CA VAL A 27 10.10 15.43 -9.89
C VAL A 27 10.41 16.76 -9.23
N ASP A 28 9.68 17.12 -8.19
CA ASP A 28 9.78 18.39 -7.46
C ASP A 28 9.53 18.16 -5.96
N PRO A 29 10.59 17.97 -5.16
CA PRO A 29 10.44 17.55 -3.78
C PRO A 29 9.75 18.64 -2.94
N PRO A 30 8.81 18.27 -2.06
CA PRO A 30 7.91 19.21 -1.43
C PRO A 30 8.58 20.08 -0.35
N GLY A 31 7.99 21.25 -0.14
CA GLY A 31 8.35 22.15 0.96
C GLY A 31 9.27 23.31 0.57
N ARG A 32 9.44 24.27 1.50
CA ARG A 32 10.20 25.50 1.24
C ARG A 32 11.71 25.29 1.17
N LYS A 33 12.20 24.21 1.80
CA LYS A 33 13.62 23.83 1.82
C LYS A 33 13.70 22.30 1.94
N PRO A 34 13.59 21.57 0.81
CA PRO A 34 13.69 20.12 0.79
C PRO A 34 15.03 19.63 1.35
N SER A 35 15.11 18.35 1.75
CA SER A 35 16.35 17.80 2.27
C SER A 35 17.40 17.70 1.15
N SER A 36 18.68 17.59 1.52
CA SER A 36 19.75 17.39 0.54
C SER A 36 19.59 16.08 -0.23
N GLU A 37 19.07 15.04 0.43
CA GLU A 37 18.79 13.74 -0.18
C GLU A 37 17.67 13.86 -1.23
N ASP A 38 16.58 14.54 -0.91
CA ASP A 38 15.47 14.73 -1.86
C ASP A 38 15.91 15.53 -3.10
N ILE A 39 16.71 16.58 -2.89
CA ILE A 39 17.29 17.37 -3.99
C ILE A 39 18.22 16.51 -4.86
N GLU A 40 19.02 15.65 -4.27
CA GLU A 40 19.91 14.75 -5.01
C GLU A 40 19.10 13.76 -5.86
N LEU A 41 18.12 13.10 -5.27
CA LEU A 41 17.24 12.15 -5.95
C LEU A 41 16.46 12.82 -7.08
N SER A 42 15.91 14.02 -6.83
CA SER A 42 15.16 14.76 -7.84
C SER A 42 16.04 15.21 -9.01
N ASN A 43 17.23 15.73 -8.74
CA ASN A 43 18.17 16.10 -9.80
C ASN A 43 18.58 14.90 -10.66
N TRP A 44 18.84 13.75 -10.02
CA TRP A 44 19.16 12.52 -10.74
C TRP A 44 17.97 12.02 -11.58
N PHE A 45 16.79 11.93 -10.97
CA PHE A 45 15.58 11.45 -11.65
C PHE A 45 15.24 12.30 -12.87
N ASN A 46 15.36 13.63 -12.75
CA ASN A 46 15.07 14.56 -13.84
C ASN A 46 16.04 14.43 -15.03
N GLN A 47 17.24 13.88 -14.84
CA GLN A 47 18.22 13.60 -15.91
C GLN A 47 17.96 12.29 -16.67
N LEU A 48 17.08 11.43 -16.15
CA LEU A 48 16.76 10.15 -16.78
C LEU A 48 15.97 10.32 -18.08
N SER A 49 16.08 9.34 -18.97
CA SER A 49 15.22 9.23 -20.14
C SER A 49 13.78 8.89 -19.73
N ASP A 50 12.79 9.21 -20.56
CA ASP A 50 11.38 8.88 -20.28
C ASP A 50 11.19 7.38 -20.04
N LYS A 51 11.90 6.55 -20.80
CA LYS A 51 11.91 5.09 -20.63
C LYS A 51 12.43 4.68 -19.25
N ASP A 52 13.47 5.32 -18.76
CA ASP A 52 14.03 5.01 -17.44
C ASP A 52 13.10 5.52 -16.33
N LYS A 53 12.47 6.69 -16.50
CA LYS A 53 11.44 7.20 -15.58
C LYS A 53 10.24 6.24 -15.51
N GLU A 54 9.79 5.69 -16.63
CA GLU A 54 8.75 4.65 -16.66
C GLU A 54 9.18 3.36 -15.91
N ILE A 55 10.45 2.98 -16.00
CA ILE A 55 10.97 1.83 -15.25
C ILE A 55 10.94 2.12 -13.74
N ILE A 56 11.36 3.31 -13.31
CA ILE A 56 11.28 3.72 -11.91
C ILE A 56 9.83 3.73 -11.42
N ALA A 57 8.88 4.25 -12.21
CA ALA A 57 7.46 4.21 -11.87
C ALA A 57 6.95 2.77 -11.67
N LYS A 58 7.40 1.80 -12.47
CA LYS A 58 7.08 0.38 -12.27
C LYS A 58 7.70 -0.20 -11.00
N VAL A 59 8.92 0.21 -10.65
CA VAL A 59 9.58 -0.21 -9.40
C VAL A 59 8.83 0.35 -8.18
N VAL A 60 8.46 1.63 -8.19
CA VAL A 60 7.66 2.27 -7.13
C VAL A 60 6.32 1.56 -6.97
N ARG A 61 5.58 1.37 -8.07
CA ARG A 61 4.30 0.62 -8.05
C ARG A 61 4.46 -0.77 -7.45
N ARG A 62 5.48 -1.52 -7.88
CA ARG A 62 5.76 -2.86 -7.33
C ARG A 62 6.09 -2.83 -5.84
N ALA A 63 6.86 -1.83 -5.38
CA ALA A 63 7.22 -1.69 -3.97
C ALA A 63 5.98 -1.40 -3.11
N VAL A 64 5.12 -0.49 -3.56
CA VAL A 64 3.84 -0.18 -2.90
C VAL A 64 2.93 -1.40 -2.87
N ASP A 65 2.74 -2.07 -4.00
CA ASP A 65 1.90 -3.29 -4.11
C ASP A 65 2.38 -4.39 -3.17
N THR A 66 3.68 -4.65 -3.16
CA THR A 66 4.28 -5.68 -2.30
C THR A 66 4.11 -5.32 -0.82
N THR A 67 4.18 -4.04 -0.48
CA THR A 67 4.05 -3.56 0.90
C THR A 67 2.61 -3.70 1.39
N ILE A 68 1.63 -3.24 0.61
CA ILE A 68 0.21 -3.34 0.96
C ILE A 68 -0.20 -4.81 1.04
N PHE A 69 0.16 -5.63 0.04
CA PHE A 69 -0.08 -7.07 0.08
C PHE A 69 0.51 -7.71 1.33
N GLY A 70 1.79 -7.42 1.62
CA GLY A 70 2.47 -7.94 2.80
C GLY A 70 1.79 -7.53 4.10
N PHE A 71 1.31 -6.29 4.18
CA PHE A 71 0.57 -5.80 5.33
C PHE A 71 -0.79 -6.50 5.49
N PHE A 72 -1.53 -6.71 4.40
CA PHE A 72 -2.76 -7.50 4.45
C PHE A 72 -2.50 -8.96 4.86
N THR A 73 -1.42 -9.59 4.41
CA THR A 73 -1.08 -10.95 4.88
C THR A 73 -0.85 -11.01 6.40
N VAL A 74 -0.39 -9.91 7.01
CA VAL A 74 -0.26 -9.81 8.48
C VAL A 74 -1.64 -9.70 9.13
N LEU A 75 -2.50 -8.80 8.64
CA LEU A 75 -3.85 -8.63 9.17
C LEU A 75 -4.68 -9.91 9.04
N ASP A 76 -4.53 -10.63 7.93
CA ASP A 76 -5.19 -11.90 7.67
C ASP A 76 -4.67 -13.07 8.54
N GLY A 77 -3.56 -12.86 9.25
CA GLY A 77 -2.92 -13.88 10.08
C GLY A 77 -2.11 -14.93 9.30
N VAL A 78 -1.96 -14.75 7.97
CA VAL A 78 -1.12 -15.62 7.12
C VAL A 78 0.37 -15.39 7.39
N ARG A 79 0.75 -14.14 7.67
CA ARG A 79 2.10 -13.76 8.09
C ARG A 79 2.11 -13.40 9.57
N ALA A 80 2.69 -14.26 10.39
CA ALA A 80 2.80 -14.01 11.83
C ALA A 80 3.76 -12.85 12.14
N ILE A 81 3.36 -11.97 13.08
CA ILE A 81 4.22 -10.93 13.67
C ILE A 81 4.85 -11.35 14.99
N GLU A 82 4.27 -12.33 15.67
CA GLU A 82 4.82 -12.92 16.89
C GLU A 82 5.85 -13.99 16.54
N SER A 83 6.79 -14.28 17.45
CA SER A 83 7.83 -15.30 17.28
C SER A 83 7.54 -16.61 18.02
N ASP A 84 6.57 -16.61 18.93
CA ASP A 84 6.23 -17.78 19.76
C ASP A 84 5.35 -18.82 19.04
N SER A 85 5.12 -19.99 19.62
CA SER A 85 4.27 -21.00 18.99
C SER A 85 2.76 -20.71 19.10
N ASN A 86 2.36 -19.73 19.91
CA ASN A 86 0.96 -19.42 20.22
C ASN A 86 0.58 -18.07 19.65
N LYS A 87 0.22 -18.04 18.38
CA LYS A 87 -0.08 -16.82 17.64
C LYS A 87 -1.44 -16.25 18.04
N GLY A 88 -1.50 -14.93 18.20
CA GLY A 88 -2.74 -14.17 18.30
C GLY A 88 -3.48 -14.07 16.96
N LYS A 89 -4.72 -13.56 17.03
CA LYS A 89 -5.53 -13.19 15.87
C LYS A 89 -5.69 -11.67 15.86
N LEU A 90 -5.37 -11.03 14.74
CA LEU A 90 -5.69 -9.63 14.51
C LEU A 90 -7.13 -9.53 14.00
N GLU A 91 -7.89 -8.56 14.51
CA GLU A 91 -9.26 -8.31 14.07
C GLU A 91 -9.45 -6.82 13.76
N LEU A 92 -9.76 -6.53 12.50
CA LEU A 92 -10.00 -5.20 11.98
C LEU A 92 -11.49 -4.99 11.81
N TYR A 93 -12.08 -4.18 12.70
CA TYR A 93 -13.50 -3.86 12.65
C TYR A 93 -13.76 -2.49 12.03
N TYR A 94 -14.65 -2.43 11.04
CA TYR A 94 -15.27 -1.19 10.62
C TYR A 94 -16.50 -0.92 11.49
N LYS A 95 -16.47 0.16 12.27
CA LYS A 95 -17.59 0.57 13.13
C LYS A 95 -18.23 1.86 12.60
N LYS A 96 -19.55 1.84 12.43
CA LYS A 96 -20.34 3.02 12.06
C LYS A 96 -21.71 2.95 12.73
N ASN A 97 -21.95 3.89 13.65
CA ASN A 97 -23.11 3.88 14.54
C ASN A 97 -23.17 2.56 15.33
N GLU A 98 -24.30 1.86 15.32
CA GLU A 98 -24.49 0.55 15.97
C GLU A 98 -24.00 -0.63 15.12
N ASN A 99 -23.54 -0.38 13.89
CA ASN A 99 -23.03 -1.43 13.01
C ASN A 99 -21.53 -1.65 13.21
N GLU A 100 -21.15 -2.92 13.29
CA GLU A 100 -19.77 -3.38 13.35
C GLU A 100 -19.59 -4.52 12.34
N ASN A 101 -18.59 -4.40 11.45
CA ASN A 101 -18.26 -5.43 10.48
C ASN A 101 -16.78 -5.81 10.63
N LEU A 102 -16.50 -7.10 10.77
CA LEU A 102 -15.13 -7.63 10.72
C LEU A 102 -14.65 -7.62 9.26
N LEU A 103 -13.61 -6.85 8.96
CA LEU A 103 -13.10 -6.66 7.60
C LEU A 103 -12.13 -7.76 7.18
N ASN A 104 -11.25 -8.21 8.07
CA ASN A 104 -10.33 -9.33 7.81
C ASN A 104 -10.95 -10.67 8.23
N ASN A 105 -12.20 -10.91 7.81
CA ASN A 105 -12.89 -12.16 8.09
C ASN A 105 -12.41 -13.28 7.15
N ASN A 106 -11.51 -14.12 7.65
CA ASN A 106 -10.92 -15.23 6.89
C ASN A 106 -11.88 -16.37 6.50
N GLN A 107 -13.16 -16.30 6.89
CA GLN A 107 -14.18 -17.25 6.46
C GLN A 107 -14.78 -16.91 5.09
N ASP A 108 -14.68 -15.65 4.66
CA ASP A 108 -15.21 -15.18 3.38
C ASP A 108 -14.10 -15.18 2.32
N GLU A 109 -13.20 -14.19 2.38
CA GLU A 109 -12.01 -14.08 1.55
C GLU A 109 -10.95 -13.26 2.30
N TYR A 110 -9.67 -13.57 2.10
CA TYR A 110 -8.59 -12.82 2.71
C TYR A 110 -8.38 -11.46 2.03
N LEU A 111 -8.04 -10.43 2.82
CA LEU A 111 -7.79 -9.08 2.29
C LEU A 111 -6.66 -9.05 1.25
N HIS A 112 -5.61 -9.85 1.45
CA HIS A 112 -4.49 -9.92 0.51
C HIS A 112 -4.86 -10.56 -0.83
N ASP A 113 -5.83 -11.49 -0.85
CA ASP A 113 -6.35 -12.09 -2.07
C ASP A 113 -7.27 -11.12 -2.81
N ILE A 114 -8.21 -10.47 -2.08
CA ILE A 114 -9.05 -9.39 -2.61
C ILE A 114 -8.19 -8.31 -3.27
N PHE A 115 -7.12 -7.87 -2.58
CA PHE A 115 -6.19 -6.86 -3.10
C PHE A 115 -5.52 -7.31 -4.40
N ASN A 116 -4.98 -8.52 -4.42
CA ASN A 116 -4.33 -9.08 -5.61
C ASN A 116 -5.29 -9.22 -6.79
N ASN A 117 -6.56 -9.52 -6.54
CA ASN A 117 -7.57 -9.63 -7.59
C ASN A 117 -7.88 -8.25 -8.17
N GLN A 118 -8.12 -7.25 -7.30
CA GLN A 118 -8.52 -5.90 -7.73
C GLN A 118 -7.42 -5.11 -8.45
N ILE A 119 -6.12 -5.37 -8.20
CA ILE A 119 -5.03 -4.65 -8.90
C ILE A 119 -4.59 -5.30 -10.21
N LYS A 120 -5.11 -6.49 -10.54
CA LYS A 120 -4.82 -7.22 -11.79
C LYS A 120 -5.84 -6.92 -12.90
N GLU A 121 -7.03 -6.47 -12.52
CA GLU A 121 -8.08 -5.97 -13.43
C GLU A 121 -7.73 -4.59 -13.99
#